data_AF-A0A9P6M3B6-F1
#
_entry.id   AF-A0A9P6M3B6-F1
#
_cell.length_a   1.000
_cell.length_b   1.000
_cell.length_c   1.000
_cell.angle_alpha   90.00
_cell.angle_beta   90.00
_cell.angle_gamma   90.00
#
_symmetry.space_group_name_H-M   'P 1'
#
loop_
_entity.id
_entity.type
_entity.pdbx_description
1 polymer ?
#
loop_
_entity_poly.entity_id
_entity_poly.type
_entity_poly.pdbx_seq_one_letter_code
_entity_poly.pdbx_strand_id
1 'polypeptide(L)'
;MASCLSQIVTTDSSLMGTDFLPSFKLASGGSSSSSSEDEERQGITPDDELYLLAYEALSNGITLDPKTGSELQAATLQAFGTLIAPIIYPLQSILQDSRSTSGSFWSSSEVKLRVHRCLVILRTLVSSVEEASVATRAMVYQGLKISLPFVQEYFDIYIEDHDISMDILLLFKALVKSLYRQIGSSFCLEVARGLMERLSNPSLLETALSAGRHNGGQEQVYHKALHQPSLVLQQRKVIQRIQMSVSILKAVLELPFKEITQSLGGFMLFLFSQLGPKLLGAQNQREVWAMNSMNTQEGEHHQLRQGKGLENGAYDLMGLFFSTIKTLLTHHCKFFFASTSAATSVSSLATNGVGNGGAGDEGDNNRRQMLQNCMEYLARGLHRSEPDMVRQSIEILISLQEHSLCRLFDRLEFQTLYRFEFLQILLRLALGREQDLLLEDIAGLIHRMVKGTCPAANEQDERFLSVWHGDLKRFVAGLEPSQVILATTTRSLSSSPSSQVSSIPAQLRFPDSAKETLWMDLLHLGDGSMYREGLYQFVNDAQVYAQSLF
;
A
#
# COMPACT_ATOMS: atom_id res chain seq x y z
N MET A 1 -8.93 -32.41 -29.67
CA MET A 1 -9.57 -31.39 -28.81
C MET A 1 -9.03 -29.99 -29.06
N ALA A 2 -7.73 -29.69 -28.86
CA ALA A 2 -7.16 -28.37 -29.22
C ALA A 2 -7.35 -28.01 -30.71
N SER A 3 -7.16 -28.97 -31.63
CA SER A 3 -7.47 -28.78 -33.06
C SER A 3 -8.97 -28.63 -33.35
N CYS A 4 -9.86 -29.17 -32.50
CA CYS A 4 -11.31 -29.04 -32.67
C CYS A 4 -11.79 -27.68 -32.16
N LEU A 5 -11.24 -27.17 -31.04
CA LEU A 5 -11.51 -25.81 -30.56
C LEU A 5 -10.90 -24.77 -31.48
N SER A 6 -9.69 -25.00 -32.01
CA SER A 6 -9.11 -24.15 -33.06
C SER A 6 -10.01 -24.13 -34.31
N GLN A 7 -10.53 -25.27 -34.75
CA GLN A 7 -11.47 -25.32 -35.88
C GLN A 7 -12.78 -24.59 -35.56
N ILE A 8 -13.40 -24.85 -34.41
CA ILE A 8 -14.66 -24.20 -33.97
C ILE A 8 -14.48 -22.67 -33.83
N VAL A 9 -13.35 -22.20 -33.31
CA VAL A 9 -13.04 -20.76 -33.21
C VAL A 9 -12.72 -20.14 -34.57
N THR A 10 -12.13 -20.89 -35.51
CA THR A 10 -11.85 -20.38 -36.86
C THR A 10 -13.05 -20.41 -37.81
N THR A 11 -14.05 -21.27 -37.56
CA THR A 11 -15.24 -21.41 -38.41
C THR A 11 -16.43 -20.58 -37.95
N ASP A 12 -16.57 -20.33 -36.65
CA ASP A 12 -17.60 -19.43 -36.12
C ASP A 12 -17.00 -18.09 -35.72
N SER A 13 -17.19 -17.10 -36.61
CA SER A 13 -16.98 -15.68 -36.31
C SER A 13 -17.92 -15.14 -35.22
N SER A 14 -18.83 -15.98 -34.68
CA SER A 14 -19.77 -15.64 -33.61
C SER A 14 -19.35 -16.10 -32.21
N LEU A 15 -18.28 -16.89 -32.03
CA LEU A 15 -17.89 -17.39 -30.68
C LEU A 15 -17.40 -16.26 -29.75
N MET A 16 -16.97 -15.13 -30.33
CA MET A 16 -16.65 -13.86 -29.66
C MET A 16 -17.56 -12.72 -30.15
N GLY A 17 -18.64 -13.06 -30.86
CA GLY A 17 -19.66 -12.16 -31.42
C GLY A 17 -20.99 -12.28 -30.68
N THR A 18 -21.91 -11.37 -30.99
CA THR A 18 -23.09 -10.96 -30.22
C THR A 18 -24.24 -11.98 -30.05
N ASP A 19 -24.06 -13.26 -30.35
CA ASP A 19 -25.19 -14.21 -30.45
C ASP A 19 -25.54 -14.93 -29.14
N PHE A 20 -25.44 -14.23 -28.01
CA PHE A 20 -26.08 -14.64 -26.75
C PHE A 20 -26.59 -13.41 -25.99
N LEU A 21 -27.68 -12.82 -26.48
CA LEU A 21 -28.53 -11.92 -25.71
C LEU A 21 -29.56 -12.76 -24.93
N PRO A 22 -29.51 -12.85 -23.58
CA PRO A 22 -30.75 -13.01 -22.84
C PRO A 22 -31.37 -11.62 -22.70
N SER A 23 -32.62 -11.52 -23.16
CA SER A 23 -33.46 -10.33 -23.12
C SER A 23 -33.30 -9.50 -21.83
N PHE A 24 -32.95 -8.22 -21.99
CA PHE A 24 -33.23 -7.17 -21.01
C PHE A 24 -34.75 -7.17 -20.73
N LYS A 25 -35.17 -7.78 -19.61
CA LYS A 25 -36.47 -7.51 -19.00
C LYS A 25 -36.25 -7.09 -17.55
N LEU A 26 -36.50 -5.81 -17.30
CA LEU A 26 -36.79 -5.29 -15.96
C LEU A 26 -37.93 -6.11 -15.34
N ALA A 27 -37.69 -6.73 -14.20
CA ALA A 27 -38.70 -6.96 -13.18
C ALA A 27 -38.03 -7.04 -11.81
N SER A 28 -38.45 -6.14 -10.94
CA SER A 28 -38.04 -5.94 -9.55
C SER A 28 -38.36 -7.11 -8.62
N GLY A 29 -37.53 -7.26 -7.58
CA GLY A 29 -38.00 -7.60 -6.23
C GLY A 29 -37.38 -8.86 -5.62
N GLY A 30 -36.57 -8.68 -4.58
CA GLY A 30 -36.17 -9.78 -3.70
C GLY A 30 -34.87 -9.51 -2.94
N SER A 31 -34.99 -9.06 -1.71
CA SER A 31 -33.93 -8.85 -0.73
C SER A 31 -33.21 -10.15 -0.32
N SER A 32 -31.88 -10.16 -0.34
CA SER A 32 -31.06 -10.81 0.71
C SER A 32 -29.59 -10.44 0.58
N SER A 33 -28.98 -10.21 1.73
CA SER A 33 -27.59 -9.92 2.03
C SER A 33 -26.61 -11.03 1.64
N SER A 34 -25.55 -10.71 0.87
CA SER A 34 -24.28 -11.44 0.89
C SER A 34 -23.15 -10.73 0.11
N SER A 35 -21.98 -10.69 0.74
CA SER A 35 -20.60 -10.71 0.21
C SER A 35 -20.13 -9.72 -0.87
N SER A 36 -18.97 -9.14 -0.56
CA SER A 36 -18.07 -8.30 -1.37
C SER A 36 -17.49 -8.94 -2.65
N GLU A 37 -18.00 -10.08 -3.10
CA GLU A 37 -17.52 -10.77 -4.32
C GLU A 37 -18.35 -10.40 -5.57
N ASP A 38 -19.54 -9.82 -5.41
CA ASP A 38 -20.45 -9.55 -6.54
C ASP A 38 -20.12 -8.26 -7.32
N GLU A 39 -19.22 -7.41 -6.84
CA GLU A 39 -18.78 -6.21 -7.57
C GLU A 39 -17.67 -6.49 -8.61
N GLU A 40 -17.00 -7.65 -8.54
CA GLU A 40 -16.00 -8.09 -9.54
C GLU A 40 -16.65 -8.79 -10.76
N ARG A 41 -17.99 -9.00 -10.71
CA ARG A 41 -18.76 -9.82 -11.67
C ARG A 41 -19.49 -9.04 -12.77
N GLN A 42 -19.19 -7.76 -12.97
CA GLN A 42 -19.77 -7.01 -14.09
C GLN A 42 -19.04 -7.32 -15.40
N GLY A 43 -19.44 -8.40 -16.09
CA GLY A 43 -19.06 -8.63 -17.48
C GLY A 43 -18.77 -10.09 -17.88
N ILE A 44 -18.61 -10.99 -16.91
CA ILE A 44 -18.32 -12.41 -17.15
C ILE A 44 -19.66 -13.16 -17.17
N THR A 45 -20.06 -13.68 -18.34
CA THR A 45 -21.21 -14.59 -18.41
C THR A 45 -20.83 -15.97 -17.86
N PRO A 46 -21.80 -16.82 -17.44
CA PRO A 46 -21.50 -18.20 -17.07
C PRO A 46 -20.76 -18.97 -18.17
N ASP A 47 -20.96 -18.58 -19.44
CA ASP A 47 -20.24 -19.11 -20.58
C ASP A 47 -18.77 -18.66 -20.56
N ASP A 48 -18.49 -17.41 -20.21
CA ASP A 48 -17.12 -16.89 -20.06
C ASP A 48 -16.34 -17.63 -18.96
N GLU A 49 -16.96 -17.99 -17.83
CA GLU A 49 -16.33 -18.82 -16.79
C GLU A 49 -15.96 -20.22 -17.31
N LEU A 50 -16.85 -20.83 -18.10
CA LEU A 50 -16.59 -22.12 -18.73
C LEU A 50 -15.41 -22.03 -19.72
N TYR A 51 -15.33 -20.92 -20.47
CA TYR A 51 -14.19 -20.67 -21.36
C TYR A 51 -12.89 -20.52 -20.58
N LEU A 52 -12.87 -19.74 -19.50
CA LEU A 52 -11.68 -19.58 -18.66
C LEU A 52 -11.20 -20.91 -18.10
N LEU A 53 -12.11 -21.72 -17.57
CA LEU A 53 -11.80 -23.05 -17.05
C LEU A 53 -11.29 -23.99 -18.16
N ALA A 54 -11.87 -23.91 -19.36
CA ALA A 54 -11.42 -24.71 -20.50
C ALA A 54 -10.00 -24.33 -20.94
N TYR A 55 -9.69 -23.02 -21.04
CA TYR A 55 -8.35 -22.55 -21.36
C TYR A 55 -7.33 -22.96 -20.30
N GLU A 56 -7.68 -22.86 -19.02
CA GLU A 56 -6.83 -23.31 -17.91
C GLU A 56 -6.59 -24.83 -17.98
N ALA A 57 -7.64 -25.63 -18.13
CA ALA A 57 -7.52 -27.09 -18.21
C ALA A 57 -6.70 -27.53 -19.43
N LEU A 58 -6.87 -26.87 -20.58
CA LEU A 58 -6.09 -27.16 -21.79
C LEU A 58 -4.63 -26.73 -21.64
N SER A 59 -4.38 -25.55 -21.07
CA SER A 59 -3.03 -25.07 -20.76
C SER A 59 -2.31 -26.05 -19.83
N ASN A 60 -2.97 -26.46 -18.75
CA ASN A 60 -2.44 -27.44 -17.80
C ASN A 60 -2.23 -28.79 -18.50
N GLY A 61 -3.17 -29.26 -19.32
CA GLY A 61 -3.02 -30.49 -20.09
C GLY A 61 -1.84 -30.49 -21.08
N ILE A 62 -1.54 -29.34 -21.69
CA ILE A 62 -0.39 -29.18 -22.60
C ILE A 62 0.93 -29.09 -21.82
N THR A 63 0.90 -28.54 -20.60
CA THR A 63 2.10 -28.24 -19.81
C THR A 63 2.44 -29.26 -18.73
N LEU A 64 1.52 -30.18 -18.42
CA LEU A 64 1.72 -31.34 -17.55
C LEU A 64 2.73 -32.29 -18.22
N ASP A 65 3.94 -32.25 -17.69
CA ASP A 65 5.10 -33.05 -18.10
C ASP A 65 5.76 -32.57 -19.41
N PRO A 66 6.67 -31.56 -19.35
CA PRO A 66 7.54 -31.23 -20.48
C PRO A 66 8.50 -32.40 -20.72
N LYS A 67 8.00 -33.42 -21.43
CA LYS A 67 8.72 -34.65 -21.74
C LYS A 67 10.09 -34.30 -22.32
N THR A 68 11.12 -34.95 -21.78
CA THR A 68 12.53 -34.70 -22.06
C THR A 68 12.88 -35.12 -23.50
N GLY A 69 12.73 -34.20 -24.46
CA GLY A 69 13.15 -34.35 -25.85
C GLY A 69 12.89 -33.07 -26.66
N SER A 70 13.86 -32.62 -27.47
CA SER A 70 13.77 -31.35 -28.23
C SER A 70 12.59 -31.33 -29.20
N GLU A 71 12.30 -32.45 -29.86
CA GLU A 71 11.18 -32.58 -30.80
C GLU A 71 9.83 -32.49 -30.09
N LEU A 72 9.73 -33.09 -28.89
CA LEU A 72 8.49 -33.05 -28.13
C LEU A 72 8.23 -31.69 -27.52
N GLN A 73 9.29 -30.98 -27.09
CA GLN A 73 9.19 -29.60 -26.65
C GLN A 73 8.71 -28.67 -27.77
N ALA A 74 9.17 -28.88 -29.01
CA ALA A 74 8.69 -28.14 -30.17
C ALA A 74 7.20 -28.42 -30.46
N ALA A 75 6.78 -29.69 -30.37
CA ALA A 75 5.38 -30.07 -30.54
C ALA A 75 4.47 -29.48 -29.43
N THR A 76 4.93 -29.47 -28.17
CA THR A 76 4.22 -28.83 -27.06
C THR A 76 4.12 -27.33 -27.25
N LEU A 77 5.18 -26.66 -27.71
CA LEU A 77 5.16 -25.23 -28.01
C LEU A 77 4.20 -24.92 -29.17
N GLN A 78 4.16 -25.77 -30.19
CA GLN A 78 3.21 -25.64 -31.29
C GLN A 78 1.76 -25.82 -30.81
N ALA A 79 1.49 -26.82 -29.96
CA ALA A 79 0.17 -27.06 -29.38
C ALA A 79 -0.27 -25.89 -28.47
N PHE A 80 0.66 -25.30 -27.73
CA PHE A 80 0.37 -24.11 -26.95
C PHE A 80 0.14 -22.89 -27.86
N GLY A 81 0.93 -22.73 -28.93
CA GLY A 81 0.72 -21.69 -29.94
C GLY A 81 -0.66 -21.76 -30.61
N THR A 82 -1.17 -22.96 -30.90
CA THR A 82 -2.53 -23.13 -31.43
C THR A 82 -3.63 -22.82 -30.41
N LEU A 83 -3.37 -23.05 -29.12
CA LEU A 83 -4.26 -22.60 -28.03
C LEU A 83 -4.31 -21.06 -27.95
N ILE A 84 -3.18 -20.38 -28.12
CA ILE A 84 -3.09 -18.91 -27.97
C ILE A 84 -3.52 -18.15 -29.23
N ALA A 85 -3.41 -18.74 -30.43
CA ALA A 85 -3.76 -18.08 -31.70
C ALA A 85 -5.19 -17.46 -31.72
N PRO A 86 -6.25 -18.15 -31.21
CA PRO A 86 -7.58 -17.58 -30.96
C PRO A 86 -7.64 -16.29 -30.15
N ILE A 87 -6.62 -16.00 -29.34
CA ILE A 87 -6.54 -14.82 -28.48
C ILE A 87 -5.74 -13.71 -29.18
N ILE A 88 -4.64 -14.07 -29.85
CA ILE A 88 -3.77 -13.11 -30.54
C ILE A 88 -4.47 -12.51 -31.76
N TYR A 89 -5.14 -13.35 -32.56
CA TYR A 89 -5.73 -12.89 -33.82
C TYR A 89 -6.78 -11.77 -33.64
N PRO A 90 -7.74 -11.87 -32.68
CA PRO A 90 -8.66 -10.78 -32.41
C PRO A 90 -7.97 -9.49 -31.96
N LEU A 91 -6.99 -9.57 -31.06
CA LEU A 91 -6.22 -8.41 -30.60
C LEU A 91 -5.49 -7.73 -31.77
N GLN A 92 -4.85 -8.51 -32.63
CA GLN A 92 -4.16 -7.99 -33.80
C GLN A 92 -5.13 -7.37 -34.83
N SER A 93 -6.25 -8.06 -35.12
CA SER A 93 -7.26 -7.57 -36.07
C SER A 93 -7.84 -6.24 -35.63
N ILE A 94 -8.21 -6.12 -34.36
CA ILE A 94 -8.78 -4.88 -33.80
C ILE A 94 -7.80 -3.70 -33.97
N LEU A 95 -6.51 -3.91 -33.70
CA LEU A 95 -5.49 -2.87 -33.89
C LEU A 95 -5.29 -2.53 -35.37
N GLN A 96 -5.42 -3.49 -36.29
CA GLN A 96 -5.35 -3.21 -37.73
C GLN A 96 -6.58 -2.43 -38.21
N ASP A 97 -7.77 -2.84 -37.79
CA ASP A 97 -9.06 -2.21 -38.15
C ASP A 97 -9.14 -0.76 -37.65
N SER A 98 -8.56 -0.48 -36.48
CA SER A 98 -8.47 0.88 -35.95
C SER A 98 -7.64 1.84 -36.81
N ARG A 99 -6.65 1.34 -37.57
CA ARG A 99 -5.81 2.16 -38.44
C ARG A 99 -6.57 2.59 -39.70
N SER A 100 -7.65 1.89 -40.02
CA SER A 100 -8.49 2.13 -41.19
C SER A 100 -9.80 2.87 -40.87
N THR A 101 -10.17 3.00 -39.59
CA THR A 101 -11.50 3.50 -39.17
C THR A 101 -11.37 4.73 -38.24
N SER A 102 -12.14 5.79 -38.49
CA SER A 102 -12.05 7.07 -37.73
C SER A 102 -13.09 7.20 -36.60
N GLY A 103 -12.65 7.76 -35.46
CA GLY A 103 -13.45 8.58 -34.55
C GLY A 103 -14.28 7.92 -33.44
N SER A 104 -14.66 6.65 -33.56
CA SER A 104 -15.49 5.99 -32.51
C SER A 104 -15.23 4.48 -32.31
N PHE A 105 -14.30 3.91 -33.06
CA PHE A 105 -13.99 2.47 -33.04
C PHE A 105 -13.66 1.95 -31.64
N TRP A 106 -12.79 2.67 -30.91
CA TRP A 106 -12.35 2.30 -29.57
C TRP A 106 -13.44 2.38 -28.49
N SER A 107 -14.48 3.16 -28.76
CA SER A 107 -15.64 3.32 -27.86
C SER A 107 -16.70 2.24 -28.06
N SER A 108 -16.59 1.41 -29.12
CA SER A 108 -17.54 0.33 -29.40
C SER A 108 -17.53 -0.70 -28.27
N SER A 109 -18.70 -0.97 -27.69
CA SER A 109 -18.89 -1.99 -26.65
C SER A 109 -18.44 -3.38 -27.11
N GLU A 110 -18.58 -3.68 -28.40
CA GLU A 110 -18.16 -4.95 -28.98
C GLU A 110 -16.63 -5.09 -28.99
N VAL A 111 -15.92 -4.04 -29.40
CA VAL A 111 -14.46 -4.02 -29.40
C VAL A 111 -13.94 -4.15 -27.96
N LYS A 112 -14.55 -3.41 -27.03
CA LYS A 112 -14.20 -3.48 -25.60
C LYS A 112 -14.38 -4.87 -25.01
N LEU A 113 -15.51 -5.52 -25.29
CA LEU A 113 -15.80 -6.88 -24.80
C LEU A 113 -14.80 -7.91 -25.34
N ARG A 114 -14.44 -7.83 -26.62
CA ARG A 114 -13.45 -8.73 -27.22
C ARG A 114 -12.06 -8.54 -26.59
N VAL A 115 -11.64 -7.29 -26.38
CA VAL A 115 -10.38 -6.97 -25.71
C VAL A 115 -10.38 -7.48 -24.26
N HIS A 116 -11.45 -7.20 -23.50
CA HIS A 116 -11.66 -7.70 -22.14
C HIS A 116 -11.48 -9.21 -22.06
N ARG A 117 -12.24 -9.98 -22.86
CA ARG A 117 -12.16 -11.46 -22.87
C ARG A 117 -10.75 -11.97 -23.16
N CYS A 118 -10.09 -11.39 -24.16
CA CYS A 118 -8.72 -11.78 -24.49
C CYS A 118 -7.77 -11.53 -23.32
N LEU A 119 -7.86 -10.37 -22.66
CA LEU A 119 -7.01 -10.02 -21.51
C LEU A 119 -7.26 -10.93 -20.31
N VAL A 120 -8.51 -11.26 -20.01
CA VAL A 120 -8.87 -12.15 -18.89
C VAL A 120 -8.37 -13.57 -19.14
N ILE A 121 -8.47 -14.09 -20.37
CA ILE A 121 -7.90 -15.40 -20.72
C ILE A 121 -6.37 -15.36 -20.59
N LEU A 122 -5.69 -14.35 -21.13
CA LEU A 122 -4.24 -14.19 -20.97
C LEU A 122 -3.83 -14.17 -19.49
N ARG A 123 -4.54 -13.42 -18.66
CA ARG A 123 -4.30 -13.35 -17.21
C ARG A 123 -4.45 -14.71 -16.55
N THR A 124 -5.49 -15.46 -16.90
CA THR A 124 -5.77 -16.79 -16.35
C THR A 124 -4.64 -17.76 -16.69
N LEU A 125 -4.19 -17.75 -17.94
CA LEU A 125 -3.07 -18.58 -18.40
C LEU A 125 -1.76 -18.23 -17.66
N VAL A 126 -1.46 -16.95 -17.44
CA VAL A 126 -0.28 -16.52 -16.67
C VAL A 126 -0.41 -16.91 -15.18
N SER A 127 -1.60 -16.81 -14.61
CA SER A 127 -1.85 -17.12 -13.20
C SER A 127 -1.77 -18.62 -12.93
N SER A 128 -2.21 -19.46 -13.88
CA SER A 128 -2.15 -20.93 -13.78
C SER A 128 -0.73 -21.50 -13.59
N VAL A 129 0.30 -20.74 -13.98
CA VAL A 129 1.71 -21.18 -13.89
C VAL A 129 2.48 -20.57 -12.72
N GLU A 130 1.82 -19.89 -11.78
CA GLU A 130 2.46 -19.22 -10.64
C GLU A 130 3.32 -20.18 -9.81
N GLU A 131 2.81 -21.39 -9.53
CA GLU A 131 3.48 -22.43 -8.75
C GLU A 131 4.17 -23.51 -9.62
N ALA A 132 4.09 -23.36 -10.95
CA ALA A 132 4.60 -24.36 -11.89
C ALA A 132 6.15 -24.37 -11.96
N SER A 133 6.71 -25.40 -12.59
CA SER A 133 8.15 -25.54 -12.82
C SER A 133 8.71 -24.42 -13.72
N VAL A 134 10.02 -24.16 -13.63
CA VAL A 134 10.70 -23.16 -14.49
C VAL A 134 10.53 -23.49 -15.97
N ALA A 135 10.55 -24.78 -16.33
CA ALA A 135 10.35 -25.25 -17.70
C ALA A 135 8.92 -24.94 -18.20
N THR A 136 7.91 -25.23 -17.38
CA THR A 136 6.50 -24.92 -17.68
C THR A 136 6.31 -23.41 -17.88
N ARG A 137 6.83 -22.58 -16.97
CA ARG A 137 6.77 -21.12 -17.10
C ARG A 137 7.47 -20.62 -18.36
N ALA A 138 8.61 -21.19 -18.71
CA ALA A 138 9.33 -20.84 -19.94
C ALA A 138 8.49 -21.15 -21.20
N MET A 139 7.85 -22.32 -21.25
CA MET A 139 6.99 -22.68 -22.38
C MET A 139 5.79 -21.74 -22.53
N VAL A 140 5.08 -21.47 -21.42
CA VAL A 140 3.93 -20.56 -21.41
C VAL A 140 4.35 -19.15 -21.82
N TYR A 141 5.48 -18.66 -21.29
CA TYR A 141 6.02 -17.36 -21.70
C TYR A 141 6.33 -17.30 -23.20
N GLN A 142 6.96 -18.33 -23.78
CA GLN A 142 7.27 -18.31 -25.22
C GLN A 142 6.02 -18.21 -26.09
N GLY A 143 4.92 -18.88 -25.72
CA GLY A 143 3.65 -18.75 -26.43
C GLY A 143 2.98 -17.39 -26.25
N LEU A 144 3.06 -16.80 -25.05
CA LEU A 144 2.44 -15.52 -24.73
C LEU A 144 3.28 -14.30 -25.17
N LYS A 145 4.57 -14.47 -25.45
CA LYS A 145 5.50 -13.36 -25.75
C LYS A 145 5.00 -12.46 -26.89
N ILE A 146 4.35 -13.05 -27.89
CA ILE A 146 3.82 -12.33 -29.05
C ILE A 146 2.66 -11.40 -28.67
N SER A 147 1.91 -11.68 -27.59
CA SER A 147 0.78 -10.85 -27.18
C SER A 147 1.17 -9.62 -26.37
N LEU A 148 2.37 -9.60 -25.75
CA LEU A 148 2.79 -8.52 -24.85
C LEU A 148 2.84 -7.13 -25.49
N PRO A 149 3.37 -6.94 -26.71
CA PRO A 149 3.36 -5.63 -27.36
C PRO A 149 1.95 -5.09 -27.61
N PHE A 150 1.00 -5.97 -27.95
CA PHE A 150 -0.40 -5.56 -28.12
C PHE A 150 -1.00 -5.09 -26.81
N VAL A 151 -0.75 -5.82 -25.71
CA VAL A 151 -1.22 -5.42 -24.37
C VAL A 151 -0.71 -4.03 -23.98
N GLN A 152 0.54 -3.70 -24.33
CA GLN A 152 1.09 -2.36 -24.10
C GLN A 152 0.37 -1.29 -24.96
N GLU A 153 0.17 -1.54 -26.25
CA GLU A 153 -0.56 -0.62 -27.15
C GLU A 153 -2.00 -0.38 -26.65
N TYR A 154 -2.68 -1.44 -26.21
CA TYR A 154 -4.01 -1.31 -25.59
C TYR A 154 -3.99 -0.54 -24.27
N PHE A 155 -2.91 -0.58 -23.51
CA PHE A 155 -2.80 0.17 -22.26
C PHE A 155 -2.68 1.67 -22.47
N ASP A 156 -2.10 2.10 -23.60
CA ASP A 156 -2.06 3.50 -24.00
C ASP A 156 -3.43 3.97 -24.51
N ILE A 157 -4.14 3.12 -25.26
CA ILE A 157 -5.47 3.42 -25.82
C ILE A 157 -6.55 3.48 -24.72
N TYR A 158 -6.59 2.48 -23.84
CA TYR A 158 -7.64 2.31 -22.84
C TYR A 158 -7.28 2.83 -21.45
N ILE A 159 -6.29 3.73 -21.33
CA ILE A 159 -5.85 4.27 -20.04
C ILE A 159 -6.99 4.89 -19.21
N GLU A 160 -7.94 5.55 -19.88
CA GLU A 160 -9.07 6.22 -19.21
C GLU A 160 -10.22 5.26 -18.91
N ASP A 161 -10.36 4.18 -19.69
CA ASP A 161 -11.40 3.17 -19.53
C ASP A 161 -11.07 2.27 -18.34
N HIS A 162 -11.88 2.36 -17.28
CA HIS A 162 -11.58 1.65 -16.03
C HIS A 162 -11.53 0.13 -16.21
N ASP A 163 -12.48 -0.44 -16.92
CA ASP A 163 -12.69 -1.88 -16.89
C ASP A 163 -11.53 -2.57 -17.64
N ILE A 164 -11.20 -2.09 -18.85
CA ILE A 164 -10.08 -2.62 -19.63
C ILE A 164 -8.73 -2.28 -19.00
N SER A 165 -8.52 -1.05 -18.51
CA SER A 165 -7.25 -0.71 -17.85
C SER A 165 -7.00 -1.56 -16.61
N MET A 166 -8.05 -1.92 -15.86
CA MET A 166 -7.92 -2.84 -14.72
C MET A 166 -7.52 -4.24 -15.15
N ASP A 167 -8.08 -4.79 -16.23
CA ASP A 167 -7.67 -6.10 -16.75
C ASP A 167 -6.19 -6.12 -17.16
N ILE A 168 -5.74 -5.05 -17.83
CA ILE A 168 -4.34 -4.89 -18.22
C ILE A 168 -3.43 -4.80 -16.98
N LEU A 169 -3.81 -4.01 -15.98
CA LEU A 169 -3.06 -3.91 -14.73
C LEU A 169 -3.00 -5.26 -13.99
N LEU A 170 -4.10 -5.99 -13.94
CA LEU A 170 -4.15 -7.34 -13.36
C LEU A 170 -3.28 -8.33 -14.13
N LEU A 171 -3.25 -8.25 -15.47
CA LEU A 171 -2.34 -9.03 -16.30
C LEU A 171 -0.87 -8.66 -16.04
N PHE A 172 -0.52 -7.37 -15.97
CA PHE A 172 0.84 -6.95 -15.61
C PHE A 172 1.26 -7.45 -14.23
N LYS A 173 0.37 -7.40 -13.23
CA LYS A 173 0.63 -7.97 -11.91
C LYS A 173 0.91 -9.47 -11.99
N ALA A 174 0.10 -10.23 -12.73
CA ALA A 174 0.30 -11.66 -12.93
C ALA A 174 1.62 -11.96 -13.65
N LEU A 175 1.99 -11.17 -14.67
CA LEU A 175 3.26 -11.31 -15.40
C LEU A 175 4.47 -11.08 -14.49
N VAL A 176 4.46 -10.01 -13.70
CA VAL A 176 5.54 -9.70 -12.74
C VAL A 176 5.62 -10.77 -11.65
N LYS A 177 4.50 -11.28 -11.14
CA LYS A 177 4.49 -12.28 -10.07
C LYS A 177 4.93 -13.67 -10.56
N SER A 178 4.38 -14.12 -11.68
CA SER A 178 4.53 -15.52 -12.13
C SER A 178 5.69 -15.74 -13.11
N LEU A 179 5.99 -14.75 -13.95
CA LEU A 179 6.86 -14.91 -15.14
C LEU A 179 8.06 -13.94 -15.19
N TYR A 180 8.39 -13.24 -14.10
CA TYR A 180 9.50 -12.25 -14.13
C TYR A 180 10.83 -12.84 -14.63
N ARG A 181 11.15 -14.09 -14.27
CA ARG A 181 12.42 -14.73 -14.66
C ARG A 181 12.54 -14.93 -16.16
N GLN A 182 11.41 -15.15 -16.83
CA GLN A 182 11.34 -15.40 -18.27
C GLN A 182 11.26 -14.07 -19.04
N ILE A 183 10.48 -13.13 -18.53
CA ILE A 183 10.25 -11.81 -19.15
C ILE A 183 11.48 -10.90 -19.00
N GLY A 184 12.17 -10.98 -17.87
CA GLY A 184 13.32 -10.15 -17.54
C GLY A 184 12.96 -8.88 -16.77
N SER A 185 13.96 -8.34 -16.07
CA SER A 185 13.81 -7.14 -15.25
C SER A 185 13.57 -5.87 -16.08
N SER A 186 14.10 -5.79 -17.30
CA SER A 186 13.94 -4.63 -18.18
C SER A 186 12.47 -4.29 -18.44
N PHE A 187 11.66 -5.29 -18.81
CA PHE A 187 10.22 -5.12 -19.03
C PHE A 187 9.49 -4.76 -17.73
N CYS A 188 9.80 -5.42 -16.61
CA CYS A 188 9.18 -5.11 -15.32
C CYS A 188 9.44 -3.66 -14.89
N LEU A 189 10.67 -3.18 -15.11
CA LEU A 189 11.08 -1.81 -14.84
C LEU A 189 10.46 -0.80 -15.82
N GLU A 190 10.23 -1.20 -17.07
CA GLU A 190 9.51 -0.38 -18.05
C GLU A 190 8.04 -0.19 -17.68
N VAL A 191 7.35 -1.27 -17.34
CA VAL A 191 5.98 -1.22 -16.81
C VAL A 191 5.95 -0.33 -15.56
N ALA A 192 6.86 -0.55 -14.61
CA ALA A 192 6.91 0.26 -13.40
C ALA A 192 7.14 1.75 -13.68
N ARG A 193 8.04 2.09 -14.61
CA ARG A 193 8.31 3.48 -15.00
C ARG A 193 7.07 4.14 -15.62
N GLY A 194 6.40 3.45 -16.55
CA GLY A 194 5.17 3.95 -17.16
C GLY A 194 4.06 4.15 -16.13
N LEU A 195 3.91 3.24 -15.16
CA LEU A 195 2.95 3.40 -14.07
C LEU A 195 3.31 4.57 -13.15
N MET A 196 4.59 4.73 -12.78
CA MET A 196 5.04 5.85 -11.96
C MET A 196 4.74 7.19 -12.64
N GLU A 197 5.11 7.34 -13.92
CA GLU A 197 4.85 8.56 -14.70
C GLU A 197 3.34 8.89 -14.79
N ARG A 198 2.50 7.88 -14.99
CA ARG A 198 1.04 8.05 -14.98
C ARG A 198 0.52 8.48 -13.61
N LEU A 199 0.98 7.83 -12.54
CA LEU A 199 0.61 8.16 -11.15
C LEU A 199 1.16 9.53 -10.70
N SER A 200 2.24 10.01 -11.32
CA SER A 200 2.76 11.37 -11.08
C SER A 200 1.76 12.46 -11.43
N ASN A 201 0.83 12.18 -12.36
CA ASN A 201 -0.15 13.16 -12.83
C ASN A 201 -1.00 13.69 -11.66
N PRO A 202 -0.92 15.00 -11.33
CA PRO A 202 -1.61 15.56 -10.19
C PRO A 202 -3.14 15.46 -10.31
N SER A 203 -3.70 15.51 -11.51
CA SER A 203 -5.16 15.49 -11.70
C SER A 203 -5.79 14.15 -11.29
N LEU A 204 -5.09 13.02 -11.50
CA LEU A 204 -5.59 11.69 -11.13
C LEU A 204 -5.67 11.53 -9.60
N LEU A 205 -4.61 11.94 -8.90
CA LEU A 205 -4.56 11.86 -7.44
C LEU A 205 -5.49 12.87 -6.79
N GLU A 206 -5.61 14.09 -7.34
CA GLU A 206 -6.60 15.06 -6.86
C GLU A 206 -8.02 14.54 -7.07
N THR A 207 -8.33 13.93 -8.22
CA THR A 207 -9.66 13.35 -8.47
C THR A 207 -9.97 12.23 -7.48
N ALA A 208 -9.00 11.37 -7.18
CA ALA A 208 -9.14 10.28 -6.22
C ALA A 208 -9.29 10.76 -4.76
N LEU A 209 -8.60 11.85 -4.39
CA LEU A 209 -8.45 12.28 -3.01
C LEU A 209 -9.36 13.47 -2.63
N SER A 210 -9.91 14.21 -3.60
CA SER A 210 -10.83 15.33 -3.39
C SER A 210 -12.27 14.88 -3.10
N ALA A 211 -12.48 14.32 -1.91
CA ALA A 211 -13.78 14.37 -1.26
C ALA A 211 -13.80 15.64 -0.39
N GLY A 212 -14.22 16.79 -0.92
CA GLY A 212 -14.44 17.99 -0.10
C GLY A 212 -14.01 19.36 -0.68
N ARG A 213 -13.46 19.47 -1.89
CA ARG A 213 -13.30 20.79 -2.53
C ARG A 213 -14.64 21.28 -3.10
N HIS A 214 -15.57 21.67 -2.23
CA HIS A 214 -16.55 22.69 -2.59
C HIS A 214 -16.07 24.01 -2.00
N ASN A 215 -15.27 24.73 -2.79
CA ASN A 215 -14.87 26.10 -2.48
C ASN A 215 -16.12 26.92 -2.16
N GLY A 216 -16.01 27.71 -1.08
CA GLY A 216 -16.99 28.72 -0.71
C GLY A 216 -17.30 29.62 -1.89
N GLY A 217 -18.55 29.55 -2.32
CA GLY A 217 -19.20 30.42 -3.28
C GLY A 217 -20.68 30.15 -3.12
N GLN A 218 -21.34 31.00 -2.33
CA GLN A 218 -22.79 31.06 -2.31
C GLN A 218 -23.29 31.26 -3.74
N GLU A 219 -23.80 30.20 -4.36
CA GLU A 219 -24.95 30.18 -5.28
C GLU A 219 -24.98 28.85 -6.04
N GLN A 220 -26.19 28.32 -6.24
CA GLN A 220 -26.54 27.09 -6.97
C GLN A 220 -26.56 25.77 -6.17
N VAL A 221 -27.35 25.76 -5.09
CA VAL A 221 -27.71 24.55 -4.33
C VAL A 221 -28.81 23.69 -5.00
N TYR A 222 -29.46 24.11 -6.09
CA TYR A 222 -30.66 23.41 -6.58
C TYR A 222 -30.55 22.58 -7.87
N HIS A 223 -29.37 22.39 -8.48
CA HIS A 223 -29.24 21.53 -9.68
C HIS A 223 -28.30 20.32 -9.57
N LYS A 224 -27.70 20.05 -8.41
CA LYS A 224 -26.60 19.06 -8.28
C LYS A 224 -26.98 17.69 -7.67
N ALA A 225 -28.26 17.41 -7.47
CA ALA A 225 -28.73 16.17 -6.84
C ALA A 225 -28.76 14.93 -7.77
N LEU A 226 -28.62 15.11 -9.10
CA LEU A 226 -28.70 13.99 -10.07
C LEU A 226 -27.33 13.46 -10.55
N HIS A 227 -26.21 14.09 -10.20
CA HIS A 227 -24.85 13.72 -10.65
C HIS A 227 -23.91 13.19 -9.55
N GLN A 228 -24.36 13.09 -8.30
CA GLN A 228 -23.53 12.59 -7.20
C GLN A 228 -23.12 11.10 -7.31
N PRO A 229 -23.98 10.14 -7.74
CA PRO A 229 -23.58 8.73 -7.75
C PRO A 229 -22.54 8.40 -8.83
N SER A 230 -22.53 9.11 -9.96
CA SER A 230 -21.54 8.89 -11.03
C SER A 230 -20.14 9.35 -10.63
N LEU A 231 -20.03 10.45 -9.87
CA LEU A 231 -18.74 10.97 -9.41
C LEU A 231 -18.10 10.04 -8.38
N VAL A 232 -18.89 9.54 -7.41
CA VAL A 232 -18.41 8.59 -6.39
C VAL A 232 -17.90 7.30 -7.03
N LEU A 233 -18.64 6.77 -8.02
CA LEU A 233 -18.22 5.58 -8.76
C LEU A 233 -16.92 5.86 -9.55
N GLN A 234 -16.81 7.01 -10.20
CA GLN A 234 -15.61 7.41 -10.92
C GLN A 234 -14.40 7.53 -9.98
N GLN A 235 -14.57 8.12 -8.80
CA GLN A 235 -13.52 8.21 -7.78
C GLN A 235 -13.07 6.82 -7.31
N ARG A 236 -14.02 5.92 -7.01
CA ARG A 236 -13.72 4.54 -6.61
C ARG A 236 -12.92 3.80 -7.68
N LYS A 237 -13.35 3.93 -8.94
CA LYS A 237 -12.66 3.37 -10.12
C LYS A 237 -11.23 3.91 -10.26
N VAL A 238 -11.02 5.20 -10.02
CA VAL A 238 -9.67 5.81 -10.02
C VAL A 238 -8.82 5.28 -8.86
N ILE A 239 -9.37 5.21 -7.64
CA ILE A 239 -8.67 4.68 -6.46
C ILE A 239 -8.23 3.24 -6.70
N GLN A 240 -9.10 2.37 -7.22
CA GLN A 240 -8.77 0.98 -7.53
C GLN A 240 -7.63 0.85 -8.54
N ARG A 241 -7.60 1.70 -9.59
CA ARG A 241 -6.47 1.73 -10.53
C ARG A 241 -5.17 2.15 -9.88
N ILE A 242 -5.22 3.15 -8.99
CA ILE A 242 -4.04 3.60 -8.23
C ILE A 242 -3.55 2.47 -7.33
N GLN A 243 -4.45 1.82 -6.58
CA GLN A 243 -4.13 0.69 -5.72
C GLN A 243 -3.48 -0.45 -6.51
N MET A 244 -4.05 -0.83 -7.66
CA MET A 244 -3.47 -1.89 -8.49
C MET A 244 -2.09 -1.50 -9.03
N SER A 245 -1.93 -0.25 -9.48
CA SER A 245 -0.64 0.27 -9.95
C SER A 245 0.42 0.23 -8.85
N VAL A 246 0.10 0.68 -7.63
CA VAL A 246 1.00 0.60 -6.48
C VAL A 246 1.28 -0.86 -6.10
N SER A 247 0.29 -1.76 -6.21
CA SER A 247 0.50 -3.19 -5.97
C SER A 247 1.48 -3.82 -6.98
N ILE A 248 1.47 -3.37 -8.24
CA ILE A 248 2.46 -3.79 -9.24
C ILE A 248 3.84 -3.24 -8.88
N LEU A 249 3.94 -1.96 -8.50
CA LEU A 249 5.22 -1.36 -8.08
C LEU A 249 5.80 -2.11 -6.87
N LYS A 250 4.95 -2.48 -5.89
CA LYS A 250 5.35 -3.32 -4.76
C LYS A 250 5.89 -4.68 -5.22
N ALA A 251 5.22 -5.36 -6.15
CA ALA A 251 5.70 -6.64 -6.71
C ALA A 251 7.04 -6.49 -7.45
N VAL A 252 7.25 -5.38 -8.15
CA VAL A 252 8.55 -5.07 -8.78
C VAL A 252 9.64 -4.80 -7.74
N LEU A 253 9.30 -4.20 -6.60
CA LEU A 253 10.22 -4.04 -5.47
C LEU A 253 10.55 -5.38 -4.78
N GLU A 254 9.81 -6.46 -4.99
CA GLU A 254 10.16 -7.78 -4.43
C GLU A 254 11.25 -8.49 -5.26
N LEU A 255 11.57 -7.98 -6.47
CA LEU A 255 12.60 -8.54 -7.34
C LEU A 255 14.01 -8.44 -6.72
N PRO A 256 14.96 -9.31 -7.15
CA PRO A 256 16.31 -9.32 -6.61
C PRO A 256 17.00 -7.95 -6.71
N PHE A 257 17.68 -7.51 -5.64
CA PHE A 257 18.31 -6.18 -5.56
C PHE A 257 19.17 -5.83 -6.78
N LYS A 258 19.95 -6.79 -7.30
CA LYS A 258 20.82 -6.61 -8.47
C LYS A 258 20.06 -6.16 -9.73
N GLU A 259 18.80 -6.55 -9.85
CA GLU A 259 17.95 -6.25 -11.00
C GLU A 259 17.33 -4.85 -10.91
N ILE A 260 17.10 -4.34 -9.71
CA ILE A 260 16.39 -3.07 -9.51
C ILE A 260 17.27 -1.91 -9.02
N THR A 261 18.55 -2.16 -8.66
CA THR A 261 19.43 -1.16 -8.02
C THR A 261 19.46 0.17 -8.78
N GLN A 262 19.52 0.13 -10.11
CA GLN A 262 19.58 1.34 -10.95
C GLN A 262 18.28 2.14 -10.97
N SER A 263 17.13 1.48 -10.77
CA SER A 263 15.82 2.12 -10.78
C SER A 263 15.31 2.44 -9.38
N LEU A 264 15.92 1.88 -8.33
CA LEU A 264 15.49 2.04 -6.94
C LEU A 264 15.38 3.52 -6.55
N GLY A 265 16.35 4.36 -6.92
CA GLY A 265 16.27 5.80 -6.66
C GLY A 265 15.03 6.47 -7.26
N GLY A 266 14.61 6.05 -8.47
CA GLY A 266 13.39 6.52 -9.12
C GLY A 266 12.12 6.10 -8.38
N PHE A 267 12.04 4.83 -7.94
CA PHE A 267 10.94 4.35 -7.09
C PHE A 267 10.82 5.16 -5.80
N MET A 268 11.95 5.45 -5.16
CA MET A 268 12.01 6.18 -3.90
C MET A 268 11.55 7.63 -4.05
N LEU A 269 12.02 8.32 -5.09
CA LEU A 269 11.57 9.67 -5.42
C LEU A 269 10.07 9.70 -5.70
N PHE A 270 9.56 8.73 -6.46
CA PHE A 270 8.13 8.61 -6.70
C PHE A 270 7.34 8.42 -5.39
N LEU A 271 7.73 7.44 -4.57
CA LEU A 271 7.02 7.12 -3.32
C LEU A 271 7.01 8.30 -2.35
N PHE A 272 8.15 8.95 -2.12
CA PHE A 272 8.29 9.92 -1.04
C PHE A 272 8.10 11.38 -1.44
N SER A 273 8.35 11.73 -2.71
CA SER A 273 8.20 13.11 -3.20
C SER A 273 6.88 13.33 -3.94
N GLN A 274 6.25 12.27 -4.45
CA GLN A 274 5.04 12.41 -5.27
C GLN A 274 3.81 11.76 -4.63
N LEU A 275 3.90 10.48 -4.26
CA LEU A 275 2.76 9.74 -3.73
C LEU A 275 2.48 10.07 -2.26
N GLY A 276 3.48 9.93 -1.39
CA GLY A 276 3.38 10.14 0.05
C GLY A 276 2.78 11.51 0.45
N PRO A 277 3.29 12.65 -0.05
CA PRO A 277 2.78 13.96 0.35
C PRO A 277 1.32 14.17 -0.06
N LYS A 278 0.90 13.62 -1.21
CA LYS A 278 -0.48 13.72 -1.69
C LYS A 278 -1.43 12.87 -0.85
N LEU A 279 -1.05 11.65 -0.53
CA LEU A 279 -1.86 10.76 0.31
C LEU A 279 -2.02 11.33 1.73
N LEU A 280 -0.93 11.76 2.35
CA LEU A 280 -0.96 12.28 3.71
C LEU A 280 -1.55 13.70 3.79
N GLY A 281 -1.27 14.55 2.80
CA GLY A 281 -1.82 15.92 2.73
C GLY A 281 -3.32 15.96 2.47
N ALA A 282 -3.86 15.02 1.69
CA ALA A 282 -5.30 14.90 1.48
C ALA A 282 -6.07 14.53 2.75
N GLN A 283 -5.47 13.76 3.66
CA GLN A 283 -6.11 13.34 4.90
C GLN A 283 -6.09 14.44 5.97
N ASN A 284 -4.99 15.18 6.12
CA ASN A 284 -4.93 16.32 7.06
C ASN A 284 -5.97 17.40 6.73
N GLN A 285 -6.30 17.60 5.46
CA GLN A 285 -7.37 18.49 5.06
C GLN A 285 -8.77 17.95 5.41
N ARG A 286 -8.97 16.62 5.43
CA ARG A 286 -10.25 16.00 5.83
C ARG A 286 -10.51 16.09 7.33
N GLU A 287 -9.49 15.93 8.16
CA GLU A 287 -9.62 16.09 9.63
C GLU A 287 -10.07 17.52 10.00
N VAL A 288 -9.54 18.53 9.30
CA VAL A 288 -9.96 19.94 9.45
C VAL A 288 -11.42 20.15 9.01
N TRP A 289 -11.90 19.44 7.99
CA TRP A 289 -13.30 19.51 7.55
C TRP A 289 -14.26 18.80 8.50
N ALA A 290 -13.88 17.63 9.04
CA ALA A 290 -14.69 16.91 10.02
C ALA A 290 -14.94 17.75 11.29
N MET A 291 -13.92 18.44 11.78
CA MET A 291 -14.04 19.39 12.90
C MET A 291 -14.97 20.57 12.60
N ASN A 292 -14.99 21.07 11.36
CA ASN A 292 -15.85 22.20 10.97
C ASN A 292 -17.30 21.77 10.68
N SER A 293 -17.52 20.53 10.22
CA SER A 293 -18.86 20.01 9.89
C SER A 293 -19.68 19.63 11.12
N MET A 294 -19.06 19.26 12.23
CA MET A 294 -19.74 18.96 13.51
C MET A 294 -20.44 20.17 14.15
N ASN A 295 -20.22 21.40 13.64
CA ASN A 295 -20.94 22.60 14.07
C ASN A 295 -22.26 22.85 13.31
N THR A 296 -22.64 21.97 12.38
CA THR A 296 -23.87 22.10 11.59
C THR A 296 -24.70 20.83 11.74
N GLN A 297 -25.49 20.78 12.81
CA GLN A 297 -26.56 19.79 12.98
C GLN A 297 -27.69 20.12 12.00
N GLU A 298 -27.64 19.58 10.78
CA GLU A 298 -28.83 19.35 9.94
C GLU A 298 -28.40 18.60 8.66
N GLY A 299 -28.49 17.26 8.66
CA GLY A 299 -28.35 16.47 7.43
C GLY A 299 -27.80 15.03 7.51
N GLU A 300 -27.67 14.41 8.68
CA GLU A 300 -26.81 13.22 8.84
C GLU A 300 -27.34 11.87 8.28
N HIS A 301 -28.63 11.68 8.00
CA HIS A 301 -29.12 10.32 7.78
C HIS A 301 -28.94 9.71 6.37
N HIS A 302 -28.58 10.49 5.35
CA HIS A 302 -28.38 9.97 3.98
C HIS A 302 -26.94 10.05 3.42
N GLN A 303 -26.04 10.84 4.00
CA GLN A 303 -24.63 10.92 3.57
C GLN A 303 -23.71 9.86 4.22
N LEU A 304 -24.05 9.39 5.43
CA LEU A 304 -23.25 8.46 6.22
C LEU A 304 -23.11 7.04 5.63
N ARG A 305 -23.92 6.67 4.64
CA ARG A 305 -23.88 5.33 4.02
C ARG A 305 -23.08 5.27 2.70
N GLN A 306 -22.89 6.41 2.02
CA GLN A 306 -22.11 6.50 0.78
C GLN A 306 -20.66 6.98 1.02
N GLY A 307 -20.40 7.71 2.11
CA GLY A 307 -19.04 8.12 2.52
C GLY A 307 -18.13 6.96 2.92
N LYS A 308 -18.68 5.95 3.61
CA LYS A 308 -17.91 4.79 4.12
C LYS A 308 -17.16 4.00 3.05
N GLY A 309 -17.71 3.88 1.84
CA GLY A 309 -17.04 3.14 0.74
C GLY A 309 -15.84 3.89 0.13
N LEU A 310 -15.91 5.22 0.08
CA LEU A 310 -14.83 6.11 -0.37
C LEU A 310 -13.76 6.30 0.71
N GLU A 311 -14.19 6.35 1.97
CA GLU A 311 -13.32 6.32 3.14
C GLU A 311 -12.45 5.06 3.11
N ASN A 312 -13.06 3.88 2.95
CA ASN A 312 -12.33 2.61 2.89
C ASN A 312 -11.26 2.56 1.78
N GLY A 313 -11.57 3.04 0.56
CA GLY A 313 -10.59 2.98 -0.55
C GLY A 313 -9.33 3.83 -0.33
N ALA A 314 -9.44 4.97 0.35
CA ALA A 314 -8.29 5.80 0.70
C ALA A 314 -7.45 5.15 1.83
N TYR A 315 -8.11 4.55 2.82
CA TYR A 315 -7.45 3.77 3.88
C TYR A 315 -6.70 2.57 3.32
N ASP A 316 -7.33 1.81 2.42
CA ASP A 316 -6.71 0.68 1.73
C ASP A 316 -5.47 1.11 0.93
N LEU A 317 -5.54 2.27 0.27
CA LEU A 317 -4.40 2.83 -0.46
C LEU A 317 -3.26 3.26 0.47
N MET A 318 -3.58 3.83 1.62
CA MET A 318 -2.61 4.15 2.67
C MET A 318 -1.96 2.90 3.24
N GLY A 319 -2.75 1.87 3.54
CA GLY A 319 -2.24 0.59 4.00
C GLY A 319 -1.33 -0.07 2.97
N LEU A 320 -1.67 0.03 1.68
CA LEU A 320 -0.82 -0.45 0.60
C LEU A 320 0.49 0.36 0.49
N PHE A 321 0.43 1.68 0.68
CA PHE A 321 1.62 2.54 0.72
C PHE A 321 2.57 2.12 1.85
N PHE A 322 2.07 1.94 3.08
CA PHE A 322 2.88 1.47 4.20
C PHE A 322 3.41 0.05 3.97
N SER A 323 2.59 -0.86 3.42
CA SER A 323 3.05 -2.18 3.02
C SER A 323 4.16 -2.12 1.96
N THR A 324 4.15 -1.12 1.08
CA THR A 324 5.20 -0.93 0.07
C THR A 324 6.51 -0.45 0.72
N ILE A 325 6.44 0.44 1.71
CA ILE A 325 7.61 0.82 2.53
C ILE A 325 8.19 -0.38 3.27
N LYS A 326 7.33 -1.25 3.84
CA LYS A 326 7.78 -2.51 4.46
C LYS A 326 8.57 -3.37 3.47
N THR A 327 7.99 -3.66 2.30
CA THR A 327 8.65 -4.45 1.24
C THR A 327 9.99 -3.85 0.83
N LEU A 328 10.03 -2.53 0.65
CA LEU A 328 11.24 -1.80 0.31
C LEU A 328 12.36 -2.00 1.35
N LEU A 329 12.03 -1.83 2.63
CA LEU A 329 13.00 -1.97 3.72
C LEU A 329 13.43 -3.43 3.95
N THR A 330 12.53 -4.41 3.79
CA THR A 330 12.88 -5.83 3.97
C THR A 330 13.73 -6.36 2.82
N HIS A 331 13.30 -6.16 1.57
CA HIS A 331 13.98 -6.70 0.38
C HIS A 331 15.28 -5.95 0.06
N HIS A 332 15.34 -4.65 0.35
CA HIS A 332 16.51 -3.80 0.02
C HIS A 332 17.20 -3.24 1.25
N CYS A 333 17.11 -3.92 2.40
CA CYS A 333 17.78 -3.52 3.65
C CYS A 333 19.27 -3.16 3.48
N LYS A 334 20.01 -3.89 2.64
CA LYS A 334 21.44 -3.62 2.36
C LYS A 334 21.69 -2.28 1.69
N PHE A 335 20.72 -1.78 0.92
CA PHE A 335 20.80 -0.45 0.33
C PHE A 335 20.74 0.62 1.43
N PHE A 336 19.92 0.44 2.46
CA PHE A 336 19.76 1.42 3.54
C PHE A 336 20.82 1.33 4.63
N PHE A 337 21.17 0.09 5.01
CA PHE A 337 22.00 -0.22 6.19
C PHE A 337 23.32 -0.87 5.78
N ALA A 338 23.90 -0.46 4.64
CA ALA A 338 25.17 -1.00 4.14
C ALA A 338 26.21 -1.05 5.26
N SER A 339 26.87 -2.21 5.41
CA SER A 339 27.78 -2.49 6.53
C SER A 339 28.78 -1.35 6.72
N THR A 340 28.61 -0.65 7.82
CA THR A 340 29.61 0.22 8.44
C THR A 340 30.76 -0.62 9.01
N SER A 341 31.22 -1.65 8.30
CA SER A 341 32.43 -2.43 8.62
C SER A 341 33.72 -1.68 8.27
N ALA A 342 33.63 -0.36 8.02
CA ALA A 342 34.76 0.55 7.86
C ALA A 342 34.69 1.80 8.77
N ALA A 343 33.68 1.95 9.65
CA ALA A 343 33.69 3.01 10.67
C ALA A 343 34.12 2.51 12.06
N THR A 344 35.00 1.49 12.09
CA THR A 344 35.95 1.38 13.21
C THR A 344 37.10 2.36 12.94
N SER A 345 36.77 3.64 12.93
CA SER A 345 37.70 4.74 13.17
C SER A 345 36.89 5.82 13.87
N VAL A 346 36.67 5.59 15.17
CA VAL A 346 36.45 6.67 16.13
C VAL A 346 37.73 7.51 16.13
N SER A 347 37.90 8.40 15.13
CA SER A 347 38.83 9.53 15.11
C SER A 347 38.73 10.30 13.78
N SER A 348 37.59 10.93 13.50
CA SER A 348 37.56 12.06 12.55
C SER A 348 36.60 13.17 12.99
N LEU A 349 36.41 13.31 14.31
CA LEU A 349 36.06 14.61 14.87
C LEU A 349 37.38 15.39 15.02
N ALA A 350 37.52 16.47 14.25
CA ALA A 350 38.61 17.45 14.26
C ALA A 350 39.93 17.08 13.55
N THR A 351 40.00 17.35 12.24
CA THR A 351 41.15 18.06 11.64
C THR A 351 40.73 18.69 10.31
N ASN A 352 40.93 20.00 10.19
CA ASN A 352 40.90 20.77 8.95
C ASN A 352 41.71 20.07 7.84
N GLY A 353 41.11 19.85 6.67
CA GLY A 353 41.82 19.29 5.52
C GLY A 353 40.97 19.30 4.25
N VAL A 354 41.27 20.24 3.37
CA VAL A 354 40.80 20.33 1.99
C VAL A 354 41.12 19.03 1.24
N GLY A 355 40.13 18.33 0.69
CA GLY A 355 40.35 17.14 -0.13
C GLY A 355 39.09 16.56 -0.78
N ASN A 356 38.85 16.94 -2.04
CA ASN A 356 38.03 16.28 -3.08
C ASN A 356 36.73 15.56 -2.64
N GLY A 357 35.64 16.33 -2.50
CA GLY A 357 34.28 15.83 -2.63
C GLY A 357 33.89 15.67 -4.11
N GLY A 358 32.99 14.72 -4.41
CA GLY A 358 32.35 14.72 -5.73
C GLY A 358 31.52 13.52 -6.18
N ALA A 359 31.60 12.33 -5.56
CA ALA A 359 30.78 11.20 -6.05
C ALA A 359 30.33 10.18 -4.99
N GLY A 360 31.13 9.93 -3.95
CA GLY A 360 30.73 9.00 -2.87
C GLY A 360 29.75 9.62 -1.86
N ASP A 361 29.90 10.92 -1.58
CA ASP A 361 29.15 11.63 -0.53
C ASP A 361 27.71 11.95 -0.94
N GLU A 362 27.44 12.20 -2.22
CA GLU A 362 26.08 12.42 -2.74
C GLU A 362 25.22 11.14 -2.66
N GLY A 363 25.82 9.98 -2.96
CA GLY A 363 25.14 8.69 -2.85
C GLY A 363 24.76 8.34 -1.41
N ASP A 364 25.66 8.61 -0.46
CA ASP A 364 25.40 8.40 0.97
C ASP A 364 24.44 9.42 1.57
N ASN A 365 24.47 10.68 1.13
CA ASN A 365 23.48 11.69 1.53
C ASN A 365 22.08 11.33 1.03
N ASN A 366 21.96 10.91 -0.24
CA ASN A 366 20.69 10.51 -0.81
C ASN A 366 20.11 9.26 -0.10
N ARG A 367 20.95 8.27 0.21
CA ARG A 367 20.57 7.08 0.99
C ARG A 367 20.06 7.45 2.38
N ARG A 368 20.76 8.35 3.09
CA ARG A 368 20.34 8.82 4.42
C ARG A 368 19.02 9.57 4.37
N GLN A 369 18.85 10.48 3.41
CA GLN A 369 17.58 11.18 3.21
C GLN A 369 16.43 10.21 2.91
N MET A 370 16.68 9.19 2.09
CA MET A 370 15.70 8.16 1.78
C MET A 370 15.30 7.33 3.00
N LEU A 371 16.26 6.93 3.83
CA LEU A 371 15.97 6.24 5.10
C LEU A 371 15.18 7.15 6.05
N GLN A 372 15.55 8.42 6.13
CA GLN A 372 14.83 9.41 6.93
C GLN A 372 13.37 9.53 6.47
N ASN A 373 13.12 9.62 5.17
CA ASN A 373 11.75 9.64 4.65
C ASN A 373 10.97 8.38 5.05
N CYS A 374 11.56 7.18 4.91
CA CYS A 374 10.91 5.93 5.36
C CYS A 374 10.50 6.00 6.83
N MET A 375 11.42 6.42 7.71
CA MET A 375 11.17 6.53 9.15
C MET A 375 10.12 7.59 9.47
N GLU A 376 10.18 8.73 8.81
CA GLU A 376 9.23 9.83 8.98
C GLU A 376 7.81 9.42 8.58
N TYR A 377 7.65 8.67 7.47
CA TYR A 377 6.33 8.15 7.09
C TYR A 377 5.83 7.08 8.06
N LEU A 378 6.69 6.17 8.53
CA LEU A 378 6.31 5.19 9.56
C LEU A 378 5.91 5.87 10.87
N ALA A 379 6.66 6.89 11.30
CA ALA A 379 6.32 7.73 12.45
C ALA A 379 4.97 8.44 12.24
N ARG A 380 4.69 8.98 11.05
CA ARG A 380 3.38 9.54 10.73
C ARG A 380 2.24 8.52 10.75
N GLY A 381 2.51 7.25 10.44
CA GLY A 381 1.55 6.16 10.59
C GLY A 381 1.13 5.95 12.05
N LEU A 382 2.07 6.10 12.98
CA LEU A 382 1.80 6.02 14.43
C LEU A 382 1.05 7.22 15.01
N HIS A 383 1.06 8.38 14.34
CA HIS A 383 0.33 9.58 14.77
C HIS A 383 -1.12 9.63 14.27
N ARG A 384 -1.59 8.58 13.60
CA ARG A 384 -2.94 8.53 13.02
C ARG A 384 -4.01 8.42 14.10
N SER A 385 -5.16 9.01 13.82
CA SER A 385 -6.37 8.89 14.66
C SER A 385 -7.01 7.50 14.52
N GLU A 386 -6.83 6.84 13.38
CA GLU A 386 -7.44 5.53 13.13
C GLU A 386 -6.63 4.38 13.75
N PRO A 387 -7.22 3.59 14.68
CA PRO A 387 -6.48 2.57 15.43
C PRO A 387 -5.98 1.43 14.54
N ASP A 388 -6.68 1.09 13.47
CA ASP A 388 -6.26 0.04 12.53
C ASP A 388 -5.00 0.42 11.75
N MET A 389 -4.83 1.71 11.41
CA MET A 389 -3.62 2.23 10.76
C MET A 389 -2.43 2.28 11.70
N VAL A 390 -2.68 2.63 12.97
CA VAL A 390 -1.67 2.56 14.02
C VAL A 390 -1.22 1.11 14.23
N ARG A 391 -2.16 0.17 14.36
CA ARG A 391 -1.86 -1.26 14.49
C ARG A 391 -1.03 -1.76 13.31
N GLN A 392 -1.44 -1.45 12.09
CA GLN A 392 -0.69 -1.82 10.89
C GLN A 392 0.75 -1.25 10.91
N SER A 393 0.92 0.00 11.37
CA SER A 393 2.24 0.62 11.48
C SER A 393 3.11 -0.08 12.53
N ILE A 394 2.53 -0.47 13.67
CA ILE A 394 3.20 -1.27 14.71
C ILE A 394 3.60 -2.64 14.15
N GLU A 395 2.69 -3.35 13.49
CA GLU A 395 2.96 -4.66 12.87
C GLU A 395 4.08 -4.58 11.82
N ILE A 396 4.14 -3.49 11.06
CA ILE A 396 5.23 -3.25 10.11
C ILE A 396 6.56 -3.11 10.85
N LEU A 397 6.62 -2.30 11.92
CA LEU A 397 7.84 -2.12 12.71
C LEU A 397 8.30 -3.43 13.37
N ILE A 398 7.37 -4.22 13.91
CA ILE A 398 7.64 -5.56 14.44
C ILE A 398 8.19 -6.47 13.34
N SER A 399 7.55 -6.49 12.16
CA SER A 399 8.00 -7.31 11.03
C SER A 399 9.41 -6.92 10.55
N LEU A 400 9.73 -5.63 10.56
CA LEU A 400 11.06 -5.13 10.21
C LEU A 400 12.12 -5.54 11.25
N GLN A 401 11.74 -5.61 12.52
CA GLN A 401 12.62 -6.11 13.58
C GLN A 401 12.84 -7.63 13.46
N GLU A 402 11.80 -8.41 13.19
CA GLU A 402 11.88 -9.88 13.08
C GLU A 402 12.61 -10.35 11.80
N HIS A 403 12.70 -9.49 10.78
CA HIS A 403 13.38 -9.81 9.54
C HIS A 403 14.90 -9.98 9.76
N SER A 404 15.42 -11.16 9.44
CA SER A 404 16.79 -11.60 9.74
C SER A 404 17.90 -10.65 9.26
N LEU A 405 17.69 -10.00 8.11
CA LEU A 405 18.64 -9.07 7.52
C LEU A 405 18.38 -7.61 7.91
N CYS A 406 17.16 -7.26 8.35
CA CYS A 406 16.83 -5.87 8.65
C CYS A 406 17.18 -5.56 10.10
N ARG A 407 16.58 -6.29 11.05
CA ARG A 407 16.70 -6.09 12.50
C ARG A 407 16.77 -4.60 12.85
N LEU A 408 15.69 -3.90 12.51
CA LEU A 408 15.63 -2.43 12.48
C LEU A 408 16.19 -1.77 13.75
N PHE A 409 15.78 -2.25 14.91
CA PHE A 409 16.15 -1.68 16.20
C PHE A 409 17.59 -2.00 16.58
N ASP A 410 18.21 -3.02 15.99
CA ASP A 410 19.62 -3.37 16.24
C ASP A 410 20.57 -2.44 15.45
N ARG A 411 20.04 -1.67 14.49
CA ARG A 411 20.83 -0.79 13.62
C ARG A 411 21.27 0.47 14.35
N LEU A 412 22.56 0.82 14.21
CA LEU A 412 23.16 2.00 14.83
C LEU A 412 22.45 3.29 14.38
N GLU A 413 22.06 3.36 13.12
CA GLU A 413 21.32 4.51 12.56
C GLU A 413 19.99 4.72 13.28
N PHE A 414 19.25 3.64 13.57
CA PHE A 414 18.01 3.72 14.32
C PHE A 414 18.26 4.14 15.77
N GLN A 415 19.23 3.49 16.41
CA GLN A 415 19.60 3.74 17.81
C GLN A 415 20.04 5.17 18.08
N THR A 416 20.70 5.81 17.12
CA THR A 416 21.25 7.17 17.28
C THR A 416 20.29 8.26 16.84
N LEU A 417 19.52 8.05 15.77
CA LEU A 417 18.70 9.11 15.17
C LEU A 417 17.21 9.01 15.52
N TYR A 418 16.66 7.80 15.61
CA TYR A 418 15.20 7.60 15.62
C TYR A 418 14.65 7.01 16.93
N ARG A 419 15.47 6.32 17.73
CA ARG A 419 15.00 5.63 18.95
C ARG A 419 14.20 6.53 19.88
N PHE A 420 14.77 7.68 20.27
CA PHE A 420 14.12 8.57 21.22
C PHE A 420 12.81 9.16 20.65
N GLU A 421 12.79 9.51 19.37
CA GLU A 421 11.59 10.02 18.68
C GLU A 421 10.48 8.95 18.68
N PHE A 422 10.78 7.72 18.24
CA PHE A 422 9.80 6.63 18.24
C PHE A 422 9.32 6.27 19.65
N LEU A 423 10.21 6.24 20.63
CA LEU A 423 9.84 6.02 22.03
C LEU A 423 8.88 7.11 22.53
N GLN A 424 9.17 8.37 22.25
CA GLN A 424 8.33 9.50 22.62
C GLN A 424 6.95 9.43 21.94
N ILE A 425 6.89 9.02 20.67
CA ILE A 425 5.63 8.81 19.95
C ILE A 425 4.82 7.72 20.62
N LEU A 426 5.42 6.54 20.86
CA LEU A 426 4.73 5.38 21.46
C LEU A 426 4.24 5.64 22.88
N LEU A 427 5.02 6.34 23.71
CA LEU A 427 4.59 6.69 25.07
C LEU A 427 3.47 7.74 25.07
N ARG A 428 3.49 8.70 24.14
CA ARG A 428 2.37 9.64 23.97
C ARG A 428 1.12 8.94 23.46
N LEU A 429 1.31 7.98 22.57
CA LEU A 429 0.24 7.16 22.01
C LEU A 429 -0.43 6.32 23.10
N ALA A 430 0.36 5.71 23.98
CA ALA A 430 -0.11 4.97 25.15
C ALA A 430 -0.91 5.85 26.14
N LEU A 431 -0.59 7.15 26.23
CA LEU A 431 -1.34 8.11 27.04
C LEU A 431 -2.65 8.58 26.37
N GLY A 432 -2.83 8.30 25.07
CA GLY A 432 -4.02 8.66 24.30
C GLY A 432 -5.19 7.69 24.55
N ARG A 433 -6.35 8.22 24.93
CA ARG A 433 -7.54 7.43 25.32
C ARG A 433 -8.19 6.62 24.19
N GLU A 434 -7.97 6.99 22.93
CA GLU A 434 -8.57 6.27 21.79
C GLU A 434 -7.90 4.92 21.54
N GLN A 435 -6.82 4.61 22.26
CA GLN A 435 -5.89 3.53 21.95
C GLN A 435 -5.61 2.58 23.12
N ASP A 436 -6.49 2.52 24.12
CA ASP A 436 -6.42 1.50 25.19
C ASP A 436 -6.32 0.06 24.61
N LEU A 437 -6.98 -0.16 23.47
CA LEU A 437 -6.95 -1.43 22.70
C LEU A 437 -5.60 -1.73 22.04
N LEU A 438 -4.69 -0.76 21.98
CA LEU A 438 -3.36 -0.89 21.37
C LEU A 438 -2.25 -0.94 22.42
N LEU A 439 -2.58 -0.81 23.71
CA LEU A 439 -1.58 -0.72 24.77
C LEU A 439 -0.70 -1.98 24.87
N GLU A 440 -1.28 -3.16 24.59
CA GLU A 440 -0.51 -4.41 24.48
C GLU A 440 0.45 -4.40 23.28
N ASP A 441 -0.02 -3.93 22.11
CA ASP A 441 0.78 -3.83 20.88
C ASP A 441 1.93 -2.82 21.06
N ILE A 442 1.66 -1.68 21.70
CA ILE A 442 2.63 -0.63 22.04
C ILE A 442 3.67 -1.17 23.04
N ALA A 443 3.22 -1.82 24.12
CA ALA A 443 4.11 -2.42 25.11
C ALA A 443 5.03 -3.44 24.46
N GLY A 444 4.48 -4.30 23.59
CA GLY A 444 5.26 -5.30 22.85
C GLY A 444 6.30 -4.68 21.92
N LEU A 445 5.96 -3.57 21.25
CA LEU A 445 6.88 -2.84 20.38
C LEU A 445 8.01 -2.18 21.18
N ILE A 446 7.68 -1.48 22.28
CA ILE A 446 8.66 -0.87 23.19
C ILE A 446 9.60 -1.95 23.73
N HIS A 447 9.06 -3.08 24.20
CA HIS A 447 9.87 -4.19 24.69
C HIS A 447 10.85 -4.70 23.62
N ARG A 448 10.43 -4.80 22.35
CA ARG A 448 11.32 -5.19 21.24
C ARG A 448 12.37 -4.13 20.92
N MET A 449 12.06 -2.84 21.09
CA MET A 449 13.05 -1.76 20.97
C MET A 449 14.13 -1.84 22.07
N VAL A 450 13.76 -2.29 23.27
CA VAL A 450 14.71 -2.53 24.37
C VAL A 450 15.50 -3.82 24.18
N LYS A 451 14.83 -4.91 23.76
CA LYS A 451 15.43 -6.25 23.68
C LYS A 451 16.21 -6.50 22.39
N GLY A 452 15.90 -5.81 21.29
CA GLY A 452 16.59 -5.98 20.00
C GLY A 452 18.09 -5.75 20.10
N THR A 453 18.53 -4.93 21.04
CA THR A 453 19.94 -4.69 21.28
C THR A 453 20.59 -5.81 22.10
N CYS A 454 21.23 -6.76 21.40
CA CYS A 454 22.34 -7.61 21.85
C CYS A 454 22.04 -9.10 22.17
N PRO A 455 22.69 -10.05 21.45
CA PRO A 455 22.80 -11.45 21.87
C PRO A 455 24.09 -11.79 22.65
N ALA A 456 25.00 -10.85 22.97
CA ALA A 456 26.24 -11.20 23.67
C ALA A 456 26.96 -10.02 24.35
N ALA A 457 27.34 -10.25 25.62
CA ALA A 457 28.28 -9.50 26.48
C ALA A 457 27.68 -8.43 27.41
N ASN A 458 27.57 -8.83 28.69
CA ASN A 458 27.02 -8.12 29.86
C ASN A 458 27.45 -6.65 30.06
N GLU A 459 28.53 -6.16 29.44
CA GLU A 459 28.97 -4.76 29.58
C GLU A 459 28.31 -3.78 28.60
N GLN A 460 27.89 -4.25 27.42
CA GLN A 460 27.18 -3.40 26.44
C GLN A 460 25.72 -3.18 26.85
N ASP A 461 25.14 -4.15 27.55
CA ASP A 461 23.78 -4.09 28.08
C ASP A 461 23.62 -3.00 29.15
N GLU A 462 24.58 -2.86 30.07
CA GLU A 462 24.52 -1.82 31.11
C GLU A 462 24.60 -0.41 30.51
N ARG A 463 25.49 -0.20 29.52
CA ARG A 463 25.61 1.10 28.84
C ARG A 463 24.36 1.40 28.02
N PHE A 464 23.80 0.41 27.33
CA PHE A 464 22.56 0.59 26.58
C PHE A 464 21.38 0.92 27.50
N LEU A 465 21.19 0.16 28.57
CA LEU A 465 20.16 0.42 29.57
C LEU A 465 20.32 1.80 30.20
N SER A 466 21.55 2.27 30.42
CA SER A 466 21.79 3.64 30.90
C SER A 466 21.29 4.72 29.93
N VAL A 467 21.46 4.50 28.62
CA VAL A 467 20.98 5.41 27.59
C VAL A 467 19.46 5.33 27.48
N TRP A 468 18.88 4.13 27.53
CA TRP A 468 17.43 3.91 27.52
C TRP A 468 16.76 4.57 28.73
N HIS A 469 17.34 4.40 29.91
CA HIS A 469 16.90 5.07 31.14
C HIS A 469 17.01 6.60 31.02
N GLY A 470 18.08 7.09 30.41
CA GLY A 470 18.24 8.52 30.09
C GLY A 470 17.12 9.05 29.20
N ASP A 471 16.76 8.31 28.15
CA ASP A 471 15.68 8.65 27.21
C ASP A 471 14.30 8.67 27.89
N LEU A 472 13.98 7.64 28.67
CA LEU A 472 12.74 7.58 29.47
C LEU A 472 12.66 8.71 30.50
N LYS A 473 13.75 8.98 31.24
CA LYS A 473 13.82 10.10 32.19
C LYS A 473 13.65 11.45 31.49
N ARG A 474 14.23 11.61 30.30
CA ARG A 474 14.07 12.80 29.46
C ARG A 474 12.61 12.99 29.01
N PHE A 475 11.92 11.91 28.67
CA PHE A 475 10.50 11.94 28.34
C PHE A 475 9.65 12.42 29.52
N VAL A 476 9.79 11.79 30.69
CA VAL A 476 9.02 12.16 31.90
C VAL A 476 9.31 13.60 32.34
N ALA A 477 10.57 14.05 32.22
CA ALA A 477 10.94 15.42 32.53
C ALA A 477 10.18 16.45 31.69
N GLY A 478 9.93 16.13 30.41
CA GLY A 478 9.21 16.96 29.44
C GLY A 478 7.70 16.69 29.36
N LEU A 479 7.15 15.78 30.16
CA LEU A 479 5.73 15.46 30.18
C LEU A 479 4.94 16.60 30.86
N GLU A 480 3.91 17.10 30.19
CA GLU A 480 3.03 18.15 30.71
C GLU A 480 1.63 17.59 31.01
N PRO A 481 0.99 17.97 32.13
CA PRO A 481 -0.37 17.55 32.48
C PRO A 481 -1.42 17.82 31.39
N SER A 482 -1.27 18.92 30.65
CA SER A 482 -2.15 19.27 29.52
C SER A 482 -2.12 18.24 28.38
N GLN A 483 -0.98 17.59 28.14
CA GLN A 483 -0.81 16.55 27.13
C GLN A 483 -1.54 15.26 27.54
N VAL A 484 -1.67 15.02 28.85
CA VAL A 484 -2.41 13.87 29.40
C VAL A 484 -3.92 14.15 29.43
N ILE A 485 -4.35 15.40 29.60
CA ILE A 485 -5.79 15.77 29.75
C ILE A 485 -6.50 16.05 28.42
N LEU A 486 -5.79 16.49 27.39
CA LEU A 486 -6.38 16.53 26.04
C LEU A 486 -6.81 15.14 25.56
N ALA A 487 -6.18 14.09 26.07
CA ALA A 487 -6.64 12.72 25.90
C ALA A 487 -7.91 12.42 26.72
N THR A 488 -8.21 13.15 27.81
CA THR A 488 -9.27 12.81 28.77
C THR A 488 -10.64 13.48 28.59
N THR A 489 -10.78 14.55 27.82
CA THR A 489 -12.04 15.34 27.82
C THR A 489 -13.14 14.82 26.87
N THR A 490 -12.90 13.81 26.03
CA THR A 490 -13.90 13.28 25.08
C THR A 490 -14.95 12.34 25.69
N ARG A 491 -14.89 12.06 27.00
CA ARG A 491 -15.82 11.12 27.69
C ARG A 491 -17.03 11.79 28.35
N SER A 492 -17.17 13.12 28.30
CA SER A 492 -18.24 13.83 29.02
C SER A 492 -18.79 15.05 28.27
N LEU A 493 -19.58 14.82 27.22
CA LEU A 493 -20.56 15.80 26.72
C LEU A 493 -21.93 15.13 26.62
N SER A 494 -22.52 14.88 27.78
CA SER A 494 -23.98 14.79 27.96
C SER A 494 -24.39 15.72 29.12
N SER A 495 -24.00 16.99 29.02
CA SER A 495 -24.64 18.11 29.73
C SER A 495 -24.13 19.41 29.10
N SER A 496 -25.07 20.26 28.72
CA SER A 496 -24.92 21.50 27.94
C SER A 496 -23.72 22.39 28.32
N PRO A 497 -23.08 23.08 27.35
CA PRO A 497 -21.97 23.97 27.62
C PRO A 497 -22.49 25.35 28.02
N SER A 498 -22.52 25.66 29.31
CA SER A 498 -22.59 27.06 29.77
C SER A 498 -21.17 27.59 29.99
N SER A 499 -20.71 28.33 28.99
CA SER A 499 -19.89 29.55 29.11
C SER A 499 -19.05 29.70 30.40
N GLN A 500 -17.80 29.26 30.37
CA GLN A 500 -16.64 29.95 30.95
C GLN A 500 -15.36 29.14 30.65
N VAL A 501 -14.79 29.35 29.46
CA VAL A 501 -13.38 29.02 29.22
C VAL A 501 -12.58 30.15 29.85
N SER A 502 -12.38 30.07 31.16
CA SER A 502 -11.33 30.84 31.85
C SER A 502 -9.98 30.27 31.43
N SER A 503 -9.13 31.14 30.89
CA SER A 503 -7.72 30.92 30.57
C SER A 503 -7.03 29.90 31.49
N ILE A 504 -6.61 28.76 30.93
CA ILE A 504 -5.72 27.80 31.60
C ILE A 504 -4.44 28.55 31.98
N PRO A 505 -4.02 28.59 33.25
CA PRO A 505 -2.78 29.24 33.64
C PRO A 505 -1.61 28.55 32.94
N ALA A 506 -0.77 29.34 32.26
CA ALA A 506 0.52 28.85 31.82
C ALA A 506 1.30 28.33 33.05
N GLN A 507 1.70 27.05 33.00
CA GLN A 507 2.59 26.33 33.94
C GLN A 507 1.95 25.45 35.04
N LEU A 508 0.91 24.66 34.73
CA LEU A 508 0.70 23.42 35.50
C LEU A 508 1.74 22.36 35.05
N ARG A 509 2.68 22.03 35.92
CA ARG A 509 3.67 20.95 35.73
C ARG A 509 3.42 19.86 36.76
N PHE A 510 3.72 18.61 36.40
CA PHE A 510 3.75 17.53 37.40
C PHE A 510 4.75 17.86 38.52
N PRO A 511 4.40 17.65 39.80
CA PRO A 511 5.34 17.78 40.89
C PRO A 511 6.47 16.76 40.75
N ASP A 512 7.66 17.10 41.26
CA ASP A 512 8.86 16.24 41.12
C ASP A 512 8.65 14.84 41.71
N SER A 513 7.83 14.71 42.77
CA SER A 513 7.44 13.42 43.34
C SER A 513 6.62 12.57 42.38
N ALA A 514 5.67 13.16 41.65
CA ALA A 514 4.89 12.44 40.64
C ALA A 514 5.75 12.05 39.44
N LYS A 515 6.69 12.91 39.02
CA LYS A 515 7.66 12.57 37.96
C LYS A 515 8.56 11.41 38.37
N GLU A 516 8.98 11.34 39.63
CA GLU A 516 9.77 10.22 40.13
C GLU A 516 8.97 8.91 40.13
N THR A 517 7.69 8.94 40.53
CA THR A 517 6.80 7.76 40.45
C THR A 517 6.61 7.30 39.00
N LEU A 518 6.25 8.20 38.09
CA LEU A 518 6.07 7.87 36.66
C LEU A 518 7.35 7.31 36.02
N TRP A 519 8.51 7.81 36.45
CA TRP A 519 9.80 7.28 36.04
C TRP A 519 10.01 5.84 36.55
N MET A 520 9.65 5.56 37.81
CA MET A 520 9.72 4.21 38.39
C MET A 520 8.79 3.21 37.70
N ASP A 521 7.62 3.63 37.24
CA ASP A 521 6.73 2.75 36.48
C ASP A 521 7.35 2.35 35.13
N LEU A 522 7.95 3.31 34.43
CA LEU A 522 8.60 3.10 33.13
C LEU A 522 9.91 2.30 33.21
N LEU A 523 10.57 2.25 34.38
CA LEU A 523 11.77 1.42 34.57
C LEU A 523 11.50 -0.07 34.30
N HIS A 524 10.27 -0.53 34.54
CA HIS A 524 9.85 -1.91 34.30
C HIS A 524 9.69 -2.26 32.82
N LEU A 525 9.71 -1.27 31.89
CA LEU A 525 9.62 -1.51 30.44
C LEU A 525 10.77 -2.35 29.88
N GLY A 526 11.93 -2.33 30.56
CA GLY A 526 13.09 -3.16 30.18
C GLY A 526 13.00 -4.61 30.66
N ASP A 527 12.08 -4.92 31.58
CA ASP A 527 11.91 -6.26 32.12
C ASP A 527 10.93 -7.07 31.25
N GLY A 528 11.39 -8.19 30.69
CA GLY A 528 10.57 -9.06 29.85
C GLY A 528 9.35 -9.68 30.52
N SER A 529 9.29 -9.67 31.85
CA SER A 529 8.14 -10.18 32.61
C SER A 529 7.15 -9.08 33.04
N MET A 530 7.62 -7.84 33.17
CA MET A 530 6.85 -6.74 33.76
C MET A 530 6.60 -5.56 32.81
N TYR A 531 7.12 -5.58 31.58
CA TYR A 531 6.98 -4.45 30.65
C TYR A 531 5.54 -4.04 30.35
N ARG A 532 4.61 -5.01 30.36
CA ARG A 532 3.17 -4.72 30.19
C ARG A 532 2.65 -3.94 31.38
N GLU A 533 2.81 -4.51 32.57
CA GLU A 533 2.33 -3.93 33.82
C GLU A 533 2.93 -2.54 34.07
N GLY A 534 4.22 -2.37 33.79
CA GLY A 534 4.90 -1.07 33.89
C GLY A 534 4.27 0.00 33.00
N LEU A 535 3.90 -0.33 31.76
CA LEU A 535 3.24 0.62 30.87
C LEU A 535 1.80 0.93 31.32
N TYR A 536 1.03 -0.09 31.74
CA TYR A 536 -0.32 0.10 32.26
C TYR A 536 -0.33 0.99 33.51
N GLN A 537 0.59 0.71 34.44
CA GLN A 537 0.72 1.48 35.67
C GLN A 537 1.12 2.92 35.38
N PHE A 538 2.11 3.14 34.50
CA PHE A 538 2.51 4.46 34.05
C PHE A 538 1.33 5.26 33.46
N VAL A 539 0.54 4.67 32.57
CA VAL A 539 -0.60 5.35 31.95
C VAL A 539 -1.66 5.70 32.99
N ASN A 540 -1.99 4.76 33.88
CA ASN A 540 -2.97 4.98 34.95
C ASN A 540 -2.52 6.11 35.88
N ASP A 541 -1.29 6.04 36.38
CA ASP A 541 -0.76 7.03 37.33
C ASP A 541 -0.62 8.40 36.66
N ALA A 542 -0.19 8.47 35.40
CA ALA A 542 -0.11 9.73 34.66
C ALA A 542 -1.50 10.38 34.55
N GLN A 543 -2.54 9.60 34.25
CA GLN A 543 -3.91 10.08 34.15
C GLN A 543 -4.46 10.53 35.51
N VAL A 544 -4.20 9.78 36.59
CA VAL A 544 -4.64 10.13 37.95
C VAL A 544 -3.96 11.42 38.42
N TYR A 545 -2.64 11.54 38.25
CA TYR A 545 -1.92 12.76 38.61
C TYR A 545 -2.40 13.95 37.79
N ALA A 546 -2.64 13.77 36.49
CA ALA A 546 -3.14 14.85 35.66
C ALA A 546 -4.53 15.32 36.09
N GLN A 547 -5.44 14.39 36.41
CA GLN A 547 -6.77 14.70 36.93
C GLN A 547 -6.73 15.37 38.31
N SER A 548 -5.74 15.06 39.16
CA SER A 548 -5.61 15.70 40.48
C SER A 548 -5.11 17.15 40.44
N LEU A 549 -4.57 17.59 39.30
CA LEU A 549 -4.00 18.91 39.10
C LEU A 549 -5.02 19.93 38.55
N PHE A 550 -6.21 19.48 38.13
CA PHE A 550 -7.31 20.28 37.60
C PHE A 550 -8.56 20.04 38.44
#